data_AF-A0A180ETY4-F1
#
_entry.id   AF-A0A180ETY4-F1
#
_cell.length_a   1.000
_cell.length_b   1.000
_cell.length_c   1.000
_cell.angle_alpha   90.00
_cell.angle_beta   90.00
_cell.angle_gamma   90.00
#
_symmetry.space_group_name_H-M   'P 1'
#
loop_
_entity.id
_entity.type
_entity.pdbx_description
1 polymer ?
#
loop_
_entity_poly.entity_id
_entity_poly.type
_entity_poly.pdbx_seq_one_letter_code
_entity_poly.pdbx_strand_id
1 'polypeptide(L)' 'MLWGAYAQKKGDFIDASRNLVLKSPHPSPLSAHRGFFGNKHFSRANDYLTAVGSDPIDW' A
#
# COMPACT_ATOMS: atom_id res chain seq x y z
N MET A 1 -3.27 0.08 2.35
CA MET A 1 -2.50 0.78 1.29
C MET A 1 -2.86 2.25 1.32
N LEU A 2 -1.88 3.16 1.22
CA LEU A 2 -2.08 4.62 1.32
C LEU A 2 -1.52 5.32 0.07
N TRP A 3 -2.42 5.68 -0.85
CA TRP A 3 -2.07 6.28 -2.13
C TRP A 3 -2.31 7.79 -2.14
N GLY A 4 -1.25 8.57 -2.31
CA GLY A 4 -1.29 10.04 -2.27
C GLY A 4 -1.10 10.63 -0.88
N ALA A 5 -0.68 11.90 -0.84
CA ALA A 5 -0.26 12.58 0.39
C ALA A 5 -1.35 12.64 1.46
N TYR A 6 -2.61 12.86 1.06
CA TYR A 6 -3.73 12.90 2.00
C TYR A 6 -3.95 11.55 2.70
N ALA A 7 -3.92 10.44 1.95
CA ALA A 7 -4.04 9.09 2.52
C ALA A 7 -2.85 8.77 3.43
N GLN A 8 -1.64 9.15 3.03
CA GLN A 8 -0.44 8.95 3.85
C GLN A 8 -0.54 9.69 5.19
N LYS A 9 -0.96 10.97 5.16
CA LYS A 9 -1.19 11.78 6.37
C LYS A 9 -2.26 11.18 7.28
N LYS A 10 -3.35 10.66 6.69
CA LYS A 10 -4.38 9.96 7.47
C LYS A 10 -3.88 8.68 8.11
N GLY A 11 -2.90 8.01 7.51
CA GLY A 11 -2.31 6.79 8.06
C GLY A 11 -1.18 7.00 9.07
N ASP A 12 -0.85 8.24 9.46
CA ASP A 12 0.27 8.51 10.38
C ASP A 12 0.06 7.91 11.78
N PHE A 13 -1.17 7.61 12.17
CA PHE A 13 -1.48 6.93 13.43
C PHE A 13 -1.28 5.41 13.39
N ILE A 14 -1.01 4.83 12.21
CA ILE A 14 -0.87 3.37 12.05
C ILE A 14 0.49 2.95 12.60
N ASP A 15 0.48 2.02 13.55
CA ASP A 15 1.68 1.38 14.06
C ASP A 15 2.29 0.45 13.00
N ALA A 16 3.40 0.89 12.40
CA ALA A 16 4.12 0.16 11.35
C ALA A 16 4.93 -1.04 11.88
N SER A 17 5.09 -1.19 13.19
CA SER A 17 5.70 -2.40 13.77
C SER A 17 4.75 -3.61 13.76
N ARG A 18 3.44 -3.33 13.69
CA ARG A 18 2.37 -4.34 13.71
C ARG A 18 1.65 -4.50 12.37
N ASN A 19 1.79 -3.53 11.47
CA ASN A 19 1.07 -3.48 10.21
C ASN A 19 2.02 -3.17 9.05
N LEU A 20 1.83 -3.83 7.92
CA LEU A 20 2.47 -3.41 6.68
C LEU A 20 1.79 -2.15 6.12
N VAL A 21 2.52 -1.03 6.09
CA VAL A 21 2.05 0.23 5.52
C VAL A 21 2.64 0.45 4.13
N LEU A 22 1.86 0.15 3.08
CA LEU A 22 2.25 0.39 1.69
C LEU A 22 1.88 1.81 1.25
N LYS A 23 2.88 2.65 0.95
CA LYS A 23 2.73 4.04 0.50
C LYS A 23 3.21 4.23 -0.94
N SER A 24 2.45 4.94 -1.76
CA SER A 24 2.89 5.41 -3.09
C SER A 24 2.18 6.71 -3.47
N PRO A 25 2.59 7.39 -4.56
CA PRO A 25 1.76 8.42 -5.19
C PRO A 25 0.37 7.92 -5.55
N HIS A 26 -0.57 8.84 -5.77
CA HIS A 26 -1.94 8.51 -6.16
C HIS A 26 -2.00 7.95 -7.60
N PRO A 27 -2.93 7.02 -7.92
CA PRO A 27 -3.13 6.49 -9.28
C PRO A 27 -3.58 7.50 -10.34
N SER A 28 -3.91 8.73 -9.96
CA SER A 28 -4.32 9.77 -10.90
C SER A 28 -3.22 10.01 -11.95
N PRO A 29 -3.56 10.28 -13.24
CA PRO A 29 -2.58 10.56 -14.29
C PRO A 29 -1.54 11.63 -13.90
N LEU A 30 -1.95 12.61 -13.09
CA LEU A 30 -1.10 13.69 -12.60
C LEU A 30 0.10 13.23 -11.75
N SER A 31 0.00 12.05 -11.11
CA SER A 31 1.02 11.55 -10.18
C SER A 31 1.43 10.10 -10.40
N ALA A 32 0.71 9.33 -11.20
CA ALA A 32 0.91 7.88 -11.29
C ALA A 32 2.31 7.49 -11.80
N HIS A 33 2.83 8.24 -12.77
CA HIS A 33 4.18 8.07 -13.32
C HIS A 33 5.30 8.35 -12.31
N ARG A 34 5.00 9.01 -11.18
CA ARG A 34 5.98 9.34 -10.12
C ARG A 34 6.22 8.18 -9.14
N GLY A 35 5.64 7.01 -9.39
CA GLY A 35 5.87 5.80 -8.59
C GLY A 35 4.63 5.03 -8.16
N PHE A 36 3.45 5.30 -8.73
CA PHE A 36 2.30 4.39 -8.59
C PHE A 36 2.47 3.18 -9.51
N PHE A 37 2.78 3.41 -10.79
CA PHE A 37 3.05 2.32 -11.73
C PHE A 37 4.28 1.53 -11.28
N GLY A 38 4.15 0.20 -11.24
CA GLY A 38 5.21 -0.70 -10.80
C GLY A 38 5.38 -0.81 -9.27
N ASN A 39 4.52 -0.19 -8.45
CA ASN A 39 4.64 -0.27 -6.98
C ASN A 39 4.40 -1.69 -6.41
N LYS A 40 3.74 -2.55 -7.18
CA LYS A 40 3.36 -3.94 -6.86
C LYS A 40 2.60 -4.07 -5.53
N HIS A 41 1.77 -3.09 -5.16
CA HIS A 41 1.12 -3.09 -3.86
C HIS A 41 0.19 -4.29 -3.64
N PHE A 42 -0.53 -4.75 -4.67
CA PHE A 42 -1.45 -5.89 -4.56
C PHE A 42 -0.73 -7.18 -4.20
N SER A 43 0.33 -7.54 -4.95
CA SER A 43 1.11 -8.74 -4.64
C SER A 43 1.83 -8.60 -3.30
N ARG A 44 2.43 -7.44 -3.00
CA ARG A 44 3.09 -7.19 -1.71
C ARG A 44 2.14 -7.29 -0.51
N ALA A 45 0.87 -6.92 -0.69
CA ALA A 45 -0.14 -7.09 0.36
C ALA A 45 -0.47 -8.58 0.57
N ASN A 46 -0.64 -9.34 -0.51
CA ASN A 46 -0.85 -10.79 -0.41
C ASN A 46 0.38 -11.50 0.19
N ASP A 47 1.60 -11.12 -0.20
CA ASP A 47 2.84 -11.66 0.37
C ASP A 47 2.87 -11.47 1.89
N TYR A 48 2.45 -10.29 2.37
CA TYR A 48 2.34 -10.01 3.80
C TYR A 48 1.25 -10.82 4.48
N LEU A 49 0.04 -10.89 3.89
CA LEU A 49 -1.07 -11.67 4.44
C LEU A 49 -0.66 -13.13 4.62
N THR A 50 -0.06 -13.73 3.59
CA THR A 50 0.47 -15.10 3.66
C THR A 50 1.55 -15.23 4.73
N ALA A 51 2.47 -14.27 4.85
CA ALA A 51 3.53 -14.30 5.86
C ALA A 51 3.00 -14.24 7.31
N VAL A 52 1.84 -13.61 7.54
CA VAL A 52 1.18 -13.56 8.85
C VAL A 52 0.09 -14.63 9.02
N GLY A 53 0.01 -15.61 8.11
CA GLY A 53 -0.93 -16.73 8.19
C GLY A 53 -2.38 -16.36 7.86
N SER A 54 -2.60 -15.27 7.14
CA SER A 54 -3.90 -14.86 6.61
C SER A 54 -4.05 -15.24 5.14
N ASP A 55 -5.29 -15.46 4.70
CA ASP A 55 -5.59 -15.74 3.30
C ASP A 55 -5.27 -14.52 2.41
N PRO A 56 -4.69 -14.73 1.22
CA PRO A 56 -4.50 -13.65 0.25
C PRO A 56 -5.84 -13.15 -0.29
N ILE A 57 -5.85 -11.90 -0.77
CA ILE A 57 -7.02 -11.32 -1.43
C ILE A 57 -7.02 -11.73 -2.91
N ASP A 58 -8.18 -12.14 -3.41
CA ASP A 58 -8.46 -12.25 -4.85
C ASP A 58 -8.84 -10.85 -5.37
N TRP A 59 -7.93 -10.23 -6.13
CA TRP A 59 -7.96 -8.80 -6.49
C TRP A 59 -8.68 -8.51 -7.80
#